data_AF-A0A698FRU6-F1
#
_entry.id   AF-A0A698FRU6-F1
#
_cell.length_a   1.000
_cell.length_b   1.000
_cell.length_c   1.000
_cell.angle_alpha   90.00
_cell.angle_beta   90.00
_cell.angle_gamma   90.00
#
_symmetry.space_group_name_H-M   'P 1'
#
loop_
_entity.id
_entity.type
_entity.pdbx_description
1 polymer ?
#
loop_
_entity_poly.entity_id
_entity_poly.type
_entity_poly.pdbx_seq_one_letter_code
_entity_poly.pdbx_strand_id
1 'polypeptide(L)'
;MEIFKLMIEILDQCTIVFSFITMLIVVLSFKQKLKENNEITIILQTNSQSKTLPVKILRRNFTRAELLGYLGIYNNSTQNFNIAYLTEPQFMQDVLNIQKGKANSITIFIREDDKHALL
;
A
#
# COMPACT_ATOMS: atom_id res chain seq x y z
N MET A 1 22.92 11.13 51.66
CA MET A 1 21.57 10.55 51.46
C MET A 1 20.74 11.39 50.48
N GLU A 2 20.80 12.73 50.54
CA GLU A 2 20.04 13.62 49.64
C GLU A 2 20.48 13.57 48.17
N ILE A 3 21.79 13.51 47.89
CA ILE A 3 22.32 13.40 46.51
C ILE A 3 21.75 12.15 45.80
N PHE A 4 21.63 11.04 46.53
CA PHE A 4 21.08 9.80 46.00
C PHE A 4 19.58 9.90 45.67
N LYS A 5 18.81 10.61 46.51
CA LYS A 5 17.39 10.88 46.24
C LYS A 5 17.21 11.79 45.03
N LEU A 6 18.01 12.85 44.92
CA LEU A 6 18.01 13.76 43.77
C LEU A 6 18.32 13.02 42.46
N MET A 7 19.31 12.11 42.47
CA MET A 7 19.63 11.28 41.30
C MET A 7 18.45 10.39 40.88
N ILE A 8 17.76 9.77 41.85
CA ILE A 8 16.59 8.93 41.55
C ILE A 8 15.45 9.77 40.98
N GLU A 9 15.18 10.94 41.55
CA GLU A 9 14.13 11.84 41.07
C GLU A 9 14.39 12.34 39.64
N ILE A 10 15.64 12.68 39.32
CA ILE A 10 16.04 13.06 37.95
C ILE A 10 15.85 11.88 37.00
N LEU A 11 16.29 10.67 37.39
CA LEU A 11 16.17 9.48 36.57
C LEU A 11 14.68 9.15 36.30
N ASP A 12 13.83 9.22 37.32
CA ASP A 12 12.39 8.96 37.21
C ASP A 12 11.70 9.97 36.29
N GLN A 13 12.01 11.27 36.42
CA GLN A 13 11.53 12.30 35.51
C GLN A 13 11.97 12.04 34.06
N CYS A 14 13.22 11.65 33.84
CA CYS A 14 13.70 11.28 32.51
C CYS A 14 12.93 10.07 31.96
N THR A 15 12.73 9.02 32.76
CA THR A 15 11.98 7.82 32.34
C THR A 15 10.54 8.14 31.98
N ILE A 16 9.87 9.03 32.72
CA ILE A 16 8.52 9.50 32.41
C ILE A 16 8.49 10.20 31.06
N VAL A 17 9.43 11.12 30.79
CA VAL A 17 9.51 11.84 29.51
C VAL A 17 9.79 10.89 28.35
N PHE A 18 10.75 9.97 28.49
CA PHE A 18 11.03 8.96 27.47
C PHE A 18 9.83 8.08 27.18
N SER A 19 9.15 7.60 28.23
CA SER A 19 7.95 6.75 28.09
C SER A 19 6.83 7.50 27.37
N PHE A 20 6.64 8.78 27.68
CA PHE A 20 5.66 9.63 27.01
C PHE A 20 5.97 9.82 25.52
N ILE A 21 7.24 10.07 25.17
CA ILE A 21 7.68 10.19 23.77
C ILE A 21 7.49 8.86 23.04
N THR A 22 7.90 7.74 23.63
CA THR A 22 7.71 6.41 23.05
C THR A 22 6.23 6.11 22.81
N MET A 23 5.35 6.44 23.78
CA MET A 23 3.91 6.30 23.63
C MET A 23 3.39 7.10 22.42
N LEU A 24 3.81 8.35 22.25
CA LEU A 24 3.42 9.17 21.10
C LEU A 24 3.83 8.53 19.77
N ILE A 25 5.07 8.04 19.67
CA ILE A 25 5.57 7.36 18.47
C ILE A 25 4.72 6.12 18.17
N VAL A 26 4.45 5.29 19.17
CA VAL A 26 3.65 4.07 19.03
C VAL A 26 2.23 4.40 18.55
N VAL A 27 1.58 5.42 19.12
CA VAL A 27 0.23 5.83 18.72
C VAL A 27 0.19 6.28 17.25
N LEU A 28 1.19 7.04 16.80
CA LEU A 28 1.30 7.47 15.41
C LEU A 28 1.54 6.28 14.46
N SER A 29 2.46 5.39 14.80
CA SER A 29 2.73 4.16 14.02
C SER A 29 1.54 3.21 13.99
N PHE A 30 0.76 3.13 15.07
CA PHE A 30 -0.44 2.29 15.12
C PHE A 30 -1.50 2.74 14.12
N LYS A 31 -1.73 4.06 14.01
CA LYS A 31 -2.65 4.62 13.01
C LYS A 31 -2.22 4.29 11.58
N GLN A 32 -0.92 4.27 11.31
CA GLN A 32 -0.39 3.89 9.99
C GLN A 32 -0.60 2.39 9.71
N LYS A 33 -0.32 1.53 10.68
CA LYS A 33 -0.56 0.07 10.58
C LYS A 33 -2.02 -0.28 10.33
N LEU A 34 -2.96 0.49 10.88
CA LEU A 34 -4.38 0.28 10.58
C LEU A 34 -4.69 0.49 9.09
N LYS A 35 -4.10 1.51 8.45
CA LYS A 35 -4.32 1.79 7.02
C LYS A 35 -3.66 0.76 6.10
N GLU A 36 -2.59 0.13 6.55
CA GLU A 36 -1.86 -0.91 5.82
C GLU A 36 -2.66 -2.21 5.65
N ASN A 37 -3.59 -2.49 6.57
CA ASN A 37 -4.47 -3.66 6.52
C ASN A 37 -5.72 -3.43 5.65
N ASN A 38 -5.88 -2.26 5.05
CA ASN A 38 -6.99 -2.02 4.13
C ASN A 38 -6.77 -2.78 2.82
N GLU A 39 -7.83 -3.43 2.34
CA GLU A 39 -7.86 -4.06 1.02
C GLU A 39 -7.88 -2.99 -0.08
N ILE A 40 -7.20 -3.29 -1.19
CA ILE A 40 -7.12 -2.44 -2.37
C ILE A 40 -7.94 -3.07 -3.49
N THR A 41 -8.83 -2.28 -4.07
CA THR A 41 -9.66 -2.72 -5.20
C THR A 41 -8.92 -2.47 -6.52
N ILE A 42 -8.85 -3.48 -7.39
CA ILE A 42 -8.27 -3.35 -8.73
C ILE A 42 -9.41 -3.34 -9.75
N ILE A 43 -9.45 -2.31 -10.59
CA ILE A 43 -10.46 -2.11 -11.63
C ILE A 43 -9.75 -2.18 -12.99
N LEU A 44 -10.20 -3.06 -13.87
CA LEU A 44 -9.84 -3.04 -15.29
C LEU A 44 -10.87 -2.20 -16.03
N GLN A 45 -10.41 -1.25 -16.82
CA GLN A 45 -11.28 -0.38 -17.60
C GLN A 45 -10.84 -0.37 -19.05
N THR A 46 -11.78 -0.66 -19.95
CA THR A 46 -11.67 -0.43 -21.40
C THR A 46 -12.57 0.74 -21.81
N ASN A 47 -12.52 1.13 -23.09
CA ASN A 47 -13.40 2.16 -23.65
C ASN A 47 -14.90 1.88 -23.45
N SER A 48 -15.29 0.60 -23.27
CA SER A 48 -16.70 0.19 -23.25
C SER A 48 -17.11 -0.62 -22.02
N GLN A 49 -16.16 -1.12 -21.23
CA GLN A 49 -16.46 -1.99 -20.09
C GLN A 49 -15.55 -1.69 -18.89
N SER A 50 -16.08 -1.91 -17.69
CA SER A 50 -15.27 -1.95 -16.47
C SER A 50 -15.51 -3.25 -15.73
N LYS A 51 -14.44 -3.84 -15.22
CA LYS A 51 -14.50 -5.07 -14.44
C LYS A 51 -13.61 -4.93 -13.21
N THR A 52 -14.20 -5.17 -12.04
CA THR A 52 -13.42 -5.25 -10.79
C THR A 52 -12.84 -6.65 -10.68
N LEU A 53 -11.55 -6.78 -10.40
CA LEU A 53 -10.98 -8.11 -10.12
C LEU A 53 -11.45 -8.61 -8.76
N PRO A 54 -11.83 -9.89 -8.64
CA PRO A 54 -12.19 -10.51 -7.37
C PRO A 54 -10.94 -10.87 -6.54
N VAL A 55 -9.95 -9.98 -6.47
CA VAL A 55 -8.70 -10.18 -5.74
C VAL A 55 -8.64 -9.23 -4.55
N LYS A 56 -8.27 -9.77 -3.39
CA LYS A 56 -8.09 -9.01 -2.16
C LYS A 56 -6.61 -8.83 -1.86
N ILE A 57 -6.06 -7.65 -2.19
CA ILE A 57 -4.68 -7.31 -1.89
C ILE A 57 -4.65 -6.32 -0.74
N LEU A 58 -3.93 -6.64 0.34
CA LEU A 58 -3.67 -5.70 1.42
C LEU A 58 -2.74 -4.58 0.94
N ARG A 59 -2.99 -3.34 1.35
CA ARG A 59 -2.15 -2.19 0.98
C ARG A 59 -0.66 -2.42 1.25
N ARG A 60 -0.29 -3.01 2.39
CA ARG A 60 1.12 -3.32 2.70
C ARG A 60 1.81 -4.22 1.68
N ASN A 61 1.05 -5.07 1.00
CA ASN A 61 1.54 -6.00 -0.02
C ASN A 61 1.34 -5.44 -1.43
N PHE A 62 0.71 -4.27 -1.57
CA PHE A 62 0.41 -3.71 -2.88
C PHE A 62 1.69 -3.16 -3.52
N THR A 63 2.30 -3.97 -4.38
CA THR A 63 3.47 -3.61 -5.17
C THR A 63 3.18 -3.79 -6.66
N ARG A 64 3.99 -3.16 -7.51
CA ARG A 64 3.92 -3.38 -8.96
C ARG A 64 4.10 -4.85 -9.32
N ALA A 65 5.04 -5.55 -8.68
CA ALA A 65 5.31 -6.96 -8.95
C ALA A 65 4.12 -7.85 -8.56
N GLU A 66 3.52 -7.61 -7.39
CA GLU A 66 2.32 -8.33 -6.94
C GLU A 66 1.17 -8.10 -7.91
N LEU A 67 0.90 -6.84 -8.28
CA LEU A 67 -0.15 -6.52 -9.24
C LEU A 67 0.07 -7.22 -10.58
N LEU A 68 1.29 -7.20 -11.12
CA LEU A 68 1.63 -7.92 -12.35
C LEU A 68 1.45 -9.44 -12.22
N GLY A 69 1.82 -10.01 -11.07
CA GLY A 69 1.60 -11.42 -10.77
C GLY A 69 0.12 -11.79 -10.79
N TYR A 70 -0.73 -11.00 -10.12
CA TYR A 70 -2.18 -11.21 -10.12
C TYR A 70 -2.79 -11.06 -11.51
N LEU A 71 -2.38 -10.06 -12.28
CA LEU A 71 -2.84 -9.87 -13.65
C LEU A 71 -2.44 -11.04 -14.54
N GLY A 72 -1.22 -11.57 -14.38
CA GLY A 72 -0.74 -12.74 -15.10
C GLY A 72 -1.53 -14.01 -14.79
N ILE A 73 -1.79 -14.27 -13.50
CA ILE A 73 -2.63 -15.40 -13.07
C ILE A 73 -4.05 -15.24 -13.64
N TYR A 74 -4.61 -14.04 -13.55
CA TYR A 74 -5.96 -13.76 -14.02
C TYR A 74 -6.10 -13.91 -15.55
N ASN A 75 -5.02 -13.68 -16.32
CA ASN A 75 -5.06 -13.81 -17.78
C ASN A 75 -5.28 -15.25 -18.28
N ASN A 76 -5.12 -16.29 -17.44
CA ASN A 76 -5.25 -17.71 -17.79
C ASN A 76 -4.51 -18.16 -19.07
N SER A 77 -3.62 -17.32 -19.60
CA SER A 77 -2.92 -17.51 -20.86
C SER A 77 -1.45 -17.71 -20.56
N THR A 78 -0.85 -18.73 -21.17
CA THR A 78 0.60 -18.96 -21.15
C THR A 78 1.39 -17.92 -21.94
N GLN A 79 0.72 -16.96 -22.57
CA GLN A 79 1.34 -15.88 -23.33
C GLN A 79 1.51 -14.62 -22.48
N ASN A 80 2.64 -13.94 -22.66
CA ASN A 80 2.92 -12.66 -22.02
C ASN A 80 1.84 -11.64 -22.40
N PHE A 81 1.17 -11.04 -21.43
CA PHE A 81 0.29 -9.89 -21.67
C PHE A 81 1.14 -8.61 -21.74
N ASN A 82 0.74 -7.67 -22.58
CA ASN A 82 1.36 -6.37 -22.65
C ASN A 82 0.28 -5.29 -22.59
N ILE A 83 0.24 -4.58 -21.46
CA ILE A 83 -0.68 -3.46 -21.21
C ILE A 83 0.18 -2.19 -21.15
N ALA A 84 0.00 -1.29 -22.12
CA ALA A 84 0.79 -0.08 -22.27
C ALA A 84 0.76 0.78 -20.99
N TYR A 85 -0.41 0.88 -20.35
CA TYR A 85 -0.61 1.66 -19.13
C TYR A 85 0.31 1.23 -17.97
N LEU A 86 0.68 -0.06 -17.87
CA LEU A 86 1.56 -0.57 -16.80
C LEU A 86 3.02 -0.10 -16.92
N THR A 87 3.36 0.51 -18.06
CA THR A 87 4.68 1.12 -18.32
C THR A 87 4.66 2.63 -18.15
N GLU A 88 3.49 3.24 -17.93
CA GLU A 88 3.35 4.68 -17.86
C GLU A 88 3.80 5.22 -16.48
N PRO A 89 4.36 6.44 -16.44
CA PRO A 89 4.69 7.10 -15.17
C PRO A 89 3.47 7.29 -14.27
N GLN A 90 2.28 7.48 -14.87
CA GLN A 90 1.03 7.64 -14.13
C GLN A 90 0.70 6.39 -13.32
N PHE A 91 0.84 5.20 -13.90
CA PHE A 91 0.67 3.95 -13.19
C PHE A 91 1.62 3.81 -11.98
N MET A 92 2.88 4.22 -12.14
CA MET A 92 3.84 4.22 -11.01
C MET A 92 3.39 5.17 -9.90
N GLN A 93 2.87 6.34 -10.28
CA GLN A 93 2.36 7.31 -9.33
C GLN A 93 1.11 6.78 -8.60
N ASP A 94 0.25 6.04 -9.29
CA ASP A 94 -0.95 5.44 -8.70
C ASP A 94 -0.60 4.31 -7.72
N VAL A 95 0.39 3.47 -8.04
CA VAL A 95 0.95 2.49 -7.09
C VAL A 95 1.51 3.18 -5.85
N LEU A 96 2.29 4.25 -6.02
CA LEU A 96 2.83 5.02 -4.89
C LEU A 96 1.74 5.69 -4.05
N ASN A 97 0.68 6.19 -4.69
CA ASN A 97 -0.45 6.80 -4.00
C ASN A 97 -1.18 5.77 -3.12
N ILE A 98 -1.33 4.54 -3.62
CA ILE A 98 -1.89 3.44 -2.84
C ILE A 98 -0.96 3.08 -1.68
N GLN A 99 0.34 2.90 -1.92
CA GLN A 99 1.28 2.58 -0.84
C GLN A 99 1.30 3.66 0.26
N LYS A 100 1.17 4.94 -0.12
CA LYS A 100 1.12 6.08 0.81
C LYS A 100 -0.22 6.28 1.50
N GLY A 101 -1.22 5.42 1.25
CA GLY A 101 -2.53 5.58 1.89
C GLY A 101 -3.41 6.68 1.30
N LYS A 102 -3.11 7.19 0.10
CA LYS A 102 -3.84 8.27 -0.58
C LYS A 102 -4.99 7.79 -1.46
N ALA A 103 -4.94 6.54 -1.92
CA ALA A 103 -5.98 5.93 -2.76
C ALA A 103 -6.31 4.51 -2.26
N ASN A 104 -7.56 4.07 -2.42
CA ASN A 104 -8.01 2.73 -2.01
C ASN A 104 -8.28 1.79 -3.19
N SER A 105 -8.09 2.29 -4.40
CA SER A 105 -8.31 1.54 -5.63
C SER A 105 -7.30 1.97 -6.68
N ILE A 106 -6.96 1.04 -7.58
CA ILE A 106 -6.24 1.32 -8.81
C ILE A 106 -7.13 1.02 -10.00
N THR A 107 -7.11 1.90 -11.00
CA THR A 107 -7.75 1.64 -12.29
C THR A 107 -6.67 1.38 -13.31
N ILE A 108 -6.75 0.25 -14.01
CA ILE A 108 -5.85 -0.15 -15.08
C ILE A 108 -6.59 0.03 -16.38
N PHE A 109 -6.11 0.96 -17.20
CA PHE A 109 -6.67 1.22 -18.51
C PHE A 109 -6.12 0.20 -19.50
N ILE A 110 -7.01 -0.58 -20.11
CA ILE A 110 -6.71 -1.51 -21.19
C ILE A 110 -7.14 -0.85 -22.50
N ARG A 111 -6.19 -0.67 -23.40
CA ARG A 111 -6.41 -0.12 -24.73
C ARG A 111 -6.69 -1.23 -25.73
N GLU A 112 -7.23 -0.86 -26.89
CA GLU A 112 -7.56 -1.81 -27.97
C GLU A 112 -6.31 -2.41 -28.64
N ASP A 113 -5.16 -1.73 -28.53
CA ASP A 113 -3.86 -2.18 -29.02
C ASP A 113 -3.09 -3.07 -28.02
N ASP A 114 -3.60 -3.23 -26.80
CA ASP A 114 -2.98 -4.08 -25.77
C ASP A 114 -3.12 -5.56 -26.14
N LYS A 115 -1.98 -6.26 -26.24
CA LYS A 115 -1.96 -7.68 -26.63
C LYS A 115 -2.40 -8.57 -25.47
N HIS A 116 -3.31 -9.51 -25.77
CA HIS A 116 -3.87 -10.47 -24.81
C HIS A 116 -4.55 -9.76 -23.62
N ALA A 117 -5.40 -8.77 -23.95
CA ALA A 117 -6.18 -8.00 -22.99
C ALA A 117 -7.02 -8.92 -22.07
N LEU A 118 -7.07 -8.55 -20.78
CA LEU A 118 -7.67 -9.33 -19.69
C LEU A 118 -9.22 -9.33 -19.69
N LEU A 119 -9.85 -9.02 -20.82
CA LEU A 119 -11.29 -8.84 -21.01
C LEU A 119 -11.77 -9.42 -22.35
#